data_AF-A0A176S761-F1
#
_entry.id   AF-A0A176S761-F1
#
_cell.length_a   1.000
_cell.length_b   1.000
_cell.length_c   1.000
_cell.angle_alpha   90.00
_cell.angle_beta   90.00
_cell.angle_gamma   90.00
#
_symmetry.space_group_name_H-M   'P 1'
#
loop_
_entity.id
_entity.type
_entity.pdbx_description
1 polymer ?
#
loop_
_entity_poly.entity_id
_entity_poly.type
_entity_poly.pdbx_seq_one_letter_code
_entity_poly.pdbx_strand_id
1 'polypeptide(L)' 'MIANDQELKVTLDRIAQFQAQLAHLRKVETNPANYHAAASGFIAEIDRMQLEVLRSPK' A
#
# COMPACT_ATOMS: atom_id res chain seq x y z
N MET A 1 14.47 -0.39 -1.12
CA MET A 1 15.19 0.91 -1.05
C MET A 1 15.12 1.55 -2.43
N ILE A 2 14.60 2.78 -2.51
CA ILE A 2 14.41 3.54 -3.75
C ILE A 2 15.69 4.34 -4.03
N ALA A 3 16.27 4.17 -5.21
CA ALA A 3 17.55 4.77 -5.60
C ALA A 3 17.44 5.85 -6.69
N ASN A 4 16.30 5.96 -7.37
CA ASN A 4 16.09 6.89 -8.47
C ASN A 4 14.60 7.19 -8.67
N ASP A 5 14.30 8.19 -9.52
CA ASP A 5 12.94 8.63 -9.83
C ASP A 5 12.06 7.55 -10.46
N GLN A 6 12.66 6.63 -11.22
CA GLN A 6 11.92 5.53 -11.83
C GLN A 6 11.42 4.55 -10.75
N GLU A 7 12.28 4.19 -9.80
CA GLU A 7 11.90 3.36 -8.65
C GLU A 7 10.92 4.08 -7.71
N LEU A 8 11.07 5.40 -7.54
CA LEU A 8 10.12 6.22 -6.80
C LEU A 8 8.74 6.13 -7.45
N LYS A 9 8.66 6.35 -8.76
CA LYS A 9 7.41 6.26 -9.53
C LYS A 9 6.78 4.88 -9.42
N VAL A 10 7.54 3.81 -9.64
CA VAL A 10 7.04 2.43 -9.51
C VAL A 10 6.49 2.17 -8.11
N THR A 11 7.16 2.67 -7.07
CA THR A 11 6.71 2.49 -5.69
C THR A 11 5.42 3.25 -5.41
N LEU A 12 5.29 4.48 -5.89
CA LEU A 12 4.06 5.27 -5.79
C LEU A 12 2.88 4.62 -6.54
N ASP A 13 3.12 4.13 -7.75
CA ASP A 13 2.11 3.41 -8.54
C ASP A 13 1.64 2.14 -7.81
N ARG A 14 2.57 1.42 -7.19
CA ARG A 14 2.24 0.23 -6.38
C ARG A 14 1.44 0.60 -5.12
N ILE A 15 1.79 1.67 -4.41
CA ILE A 15 0.99 2.17 -3.28
C ILE A 15 -0.45 2.47 -3.74
N ALA A 16 -0.63 3.15 -4.87
CA ALA A 16 -1.95 3.49 -5.38
C ALA A 16 -2.79 2.22 -5.72
N GLN A 17 -2.17 1.20 -6.30
CA GLN A 17 -2.84 -0.08 -6.57
C GLN A 17 -3.29 -0.78 -5.29
N PHE A 18 -2.43 -0.83 -4.27
CA PHE A 18 -2.77 -1.44 -2.98
C PHE A 18 -3.89 -0.67 -2.28
N GLN A 19 -3.87 0.66 -2.32
CA GLN A 19 -4.95 1.50 -1.80
C GLN A 19 -6.28 1.26 -2.51
N ALA A 20 -6.27 1.09 -3.84
CA ALA A 20 -7.46 0.77 -4.61
C ALA A 20 -8.04 -0.61 -4.23
N GLN A 21 -7.18 -1.61 -4.04
CA GLN A 21 -7.60 -2.94 -3.59
C GLN A 21 -8.18 -2.91 -2.17
N LEU A 22 -7.55 -2.17 -1.24
CA LEU A 22 -8.07 -1.98 0.11
C LEU A 22 -9.43 -1.27 0.12
N ALA A 23 -9.59 -0.24 -0.72
CA ALA A 23 -10.85 0.46 -0.88
C ALA A 23 -11.96 -0.43 -1.47
N HIS A 24 -11.61 -1.33 -2.39
CA HIS A 24 -12.53 -2.34 -2.90
C HIS A 24 -12.91 -3.36 -1.83
N LEU A 25 -11.92 -3.91 -1.11
CA LEU A 25 -12.12 -4.86 -0.01
C LEU A 25 -13.08 -4.32 1.04
N ARG A 26 -12.94 -3.03 1.41
CA ARG A 26 -13.84 -2.35 2.35
C ARG A 26 -15.30 -2.30 1.90
N LYS A 27 -15.58 -2.38 0.59
CA LYS A 27 -16.94 -2.38 0.03
C LYS A 27 -17.55 -3.77 -0.03
N VAL A 28 -16.72 -4.80 -0.28
CA VAL A 28 -17.21 -6.16 -0.57
C VAL A 28 -17.21 -7.08 0.66
N GLU A 29 -16.29 -6.87 1.60
CA GLU A 29 -16.25 -7.67 2.83
C GLU A 29 -17.10 -6.99 3.92
N THR A 30 -18.19 -7.65 4.30
CA THR A 30 -19.17 -7.16 5.27
C THR A 30 -18.87 -7.62 6.69
N ASN A 31 -18.09 -8.69 6.86
CA ASN A 31 -17.66 -9.19 8.15
C ASN A 31 -16.43 -8.41 8.63
N PRO A 32 -16.51 -7.68 9.76
CA PRO A 32 -15.40 -6.87 10.25
C PRO A 32 -14.13 -7.66 10.59
N ALA A 33 -14.26 -8.89 11.08
CA ALA A 33 -13.11 -9.73 11.43
C ALA A 33 -12.39 -10.21 10.16
N ASN A 34 -13.15 -10.61 9.14
CA ASN A 34 -12.59 -11.00 7.84
C ASN A 34 -11.96 -9.80 7.14
N TYR A 35 -12.61 -8.64 7.17
CA TYR A 35 -12.07 -7.41 6.62
C TYR A 35 -10.73 -7.09 7.29
N HIS A 36 -10.67 -7.10 8.61
CA HIS A 36 -9.43 -6.81 9.34
C HIS A 36 -8.32 -7.80 8.99
N ALA A 37 -8.63 -9.10 8.98
CA ALA A 37 -7.67 -10.13 8.61
C ALA A 37 -7.12 -9.91 7.18
N ALA A 38 -7.99 -9.68 6.20
CA ALA A 38 -7.60 -9.46 4.81
C ALA A 38 -6.91 -8.10 4.58
N ALA A 39 -7.36 -7.03 5.24
CA ALA A 39 -6.84 -5.67 5.10
C ALA A 39 -5.45 -5.50 5.73
N SER A 40 -5.14 -6.26 6.79
CA SER A 40 -3.91 -6.10 7.57
C SER A 40 -2.63 -6.19 6.72
N GLY A 41 -2.59 -7.12 5.75
CA GLY A 41 -1.46 -7.26 4.83
C GLY A 41 -1.31 -6.08 3.87
N PHE A 42 -2.42 -5.54 3.35
CA PHE A 42 -2.39 -4.35 2.49
C PHE A 42 -1.87 -3.13 3.25
N ILE A 43 -2.36 -2.92 4.47
CA ILE A 43 -1.97 -1.78 5.31
C ILE A 43 -0.47 -1.86 5.64
N ALA A 44 0.01 -3.01 6.10
CA ALA A 44 1.42 -3.19 6.44
C ALA A 44 2.36 -2.94 5.24
N GLU A 45 1.98 -3.38 4.04
CA GLU A 45 2.79 -3.18 2.84
C GLU A 45 2.75 -1.73 2.36
N ILE A 46 1.59 -1.05 2.44
CA ILE A 46 1.48 0.39 2.16
C ILE A 46 2.37 1.18 3.11
N ASP A 47 2.29 0.92 4.41
CA ASP A 47 3.09 1.63 5.42
C ASP A 47 4.59 1.45 5.17
N ARG A 48 5.02 0.22 4.87
CA ARG A 48 6.41 -0.07 4.51
C ARG A 48 6.87 0.74 3.28
N MET A 49 6.08 0.74 2.21
CA MET A 49 6.42 1.47 0.97
C MET A 49 6.39 2.98 1.17
N GLN A 50 5.45 3.51 1.97
CA GLN A 50 5.43 4.94 2.31
C GLN A 50 6.68 5.36 3.08
N LEU A 51 7.16 4.52 4.01
CA LEU A 51 8.43 4.77 4.70
C LEU A 51 9.61 4.76 3.72
N GLU A 52 9.62 3.90 2.71
CA GLU A 52 10.65 3.92 1.66
C GLU A 52 10.62 5.21 0.84
N VAL A 53 9.44 5.69 0.45
CA VAL A 53 9.25 6.96 -0.26
C VAL A 53 9.71 8.15 0.57
N LEU A 54 9.35 8.19 1.85
CA LEU A 54 9.73 9.29 2.73
C LEU A 54 11.23 9.33 3.04
N ARG A 55 11.90 8.17 2.96
CA ARG A 55 13.34 8.02 3.23
C ARG A 55 14.19 8.01 1.96
N SER A 56 13.58 8.04 0.77
CA SER A 56 14.34 8.01 -0.47
C SER A 56 15.14 9.31 -0.64
N PRO A 57 16.38 9.24 -1.12
CA PRO A 57 17.13 10.43 -1.49
C PRO A 57 16.39 11.18 -2.62
N LYS A 58 16.56 12.51 -2.64
CA LYS A 58 16.08 13.37 -3.71
C LYS A 58 17.02 13.34 -4.91
#